data_AF-A0A1V6CVA5-F1
#
_entry.id   AF-A0A1V6CVA5-F1
#
_cell.length_a   1.000
_cell.length_b   1.000
_cell.length_c   1.000
_cell.angle_alpha   90.00
_cell.angle_beta   90.00
_cell.angle_gamma   90.00
#
_symmetry.space_group_name_H-M   'P 1'
#
loop_
_entity.id
_entity.type
_entity.pdbx_description
1 polymer ?
#
loop_
_entity_poly.entity_id
_entity_poly.type
_entity_poly.pdbx_seq_one_letter_code
_entity_poly.pdbx_strand_id
1 'polypeptide(L)'
;MLRNLLVGVFVISCLAHLAWAGSKSVRLKDGRVLTGEVTKTDDGYVIKMAFGEQTVKAGDVVSIVDVITPEEEFKQRFAKLDKKDPDARYALAQWAFRNNLMDEAKSECEAALDLQPKFERAELLMRQINAKVGQTKPPPRGDQDNPGASLDPRDLKGVFLSEEDIFRIRLVEARFSPSRVDEGPRGWDDNVSIVFRNKALETFVEGMAGKPPFDQREFANRFRTWRNPEKLSFMLKRLKEAGCEEVRDDIEIRQNPRVMIEFRSRVWPIVSGYCGSAQCHGGEKINGGFRLFNVVGRGDEIDYTNFLMLVATRVNKRRVVDRSQYEQSLLLQFGLPETLAEFKHPKTRPPLFKGKQDPKYGLILSWMKALAGTRMPDYHLKWTPPAGLKIQLTDTSGFDLLDRPAAQPKTPAKTGGGVDDLPVRKE
;
A
#
# COMPACT_ATOMS: atom_id res chain seq x y z
N MET A 1 18.28 33.81 -75.36
CA MET A 1 16.88 33.96 -74.93
C MET A 1 16.65 32.97 -73.79
N LEU A 2 16.98 33.36 -72.57
CA LEU A 2 16.09 33.96 -71.55
C LEU A 2 14.93 33.03 -71.10
N ARG A 3 14.97 32.76 -69.79
CA ARG A 3 13.87 32.47 -68.83
C ARG A 3 13.54 31.03 -68.42
N ASN A 4 14.07 30.72 -67.23
CA ASN A 4 13.34 30.43 -65.96
C ASN A 4 12.50 29.15 -65.83
N LEU A 5 12.90 28.27 -64.89
CA LEU A 5 12.34 28.05 -63.53
C LEU A 5 12.86 26.68 -63.04
N LEU A 6 13.80 26.59 -62.08
CA LEU A 6 13.55 26.41 -60.64
C LEU A 6 12.40 25.45 -60.33
N VAL A 7 12.71 24.23 -59.85
CA VAL A 7 12.44 23.76 -58.46
C VAL A 7 13.37 22.58 -58.19
N GLY A 8 14.19 22.71 -57.15
CA GLY A 8 15.07 21.65 -56.66
C GLY A 8 14.35 20.69 -55.71
N VAL A 9 14.83 19.46 -55.68
CA VAL A 9 14.55 18.52 -54.59
C VAL A 9 15.89 18.06 -54.03
N PHE A 10 16.30 18.68 -52.93
CA PHE A 10 17.38 18.20 -52.09
C PHE A 10 16.83 17.04 -51.25
N VAL A 11 17.15 15.80 -51.63
CA VAL A 11 16.90 14.63 -50.78
C VAL A 11 18.06 14.56 -49.78
N ILE A 12 17.90 15.23 -48.64
CA ILE A 12 18.77 15.00 -47.48
C ILE A 12 18.27 13.73 -46.81
N SER A 13 18.98 12.63 -47.06
CA SER A 13 18.81 11.37 -46.35
C SER A 13 19.33 11.53 -44.92
N CYS A 14 18.44 11.87 -43.99
CA CYS A 14 18.69 11.67 -42.57
C CYS A 14 18.39 10.20 -42.24
N LEU A 15 19.45 9.40 -42.18
CA LEU A 15 19.47 8.10 -41.51
C LEU A 15 19.16 8.32 -40.02
N ALA A 16 17.87 8.32 -39.66
CA ALA A 16 17.45 8.15 -38.29
C ALA A 16 17.64 6.66 -37.93
N HIS A 17 18.68 6.39 -37.12
CA HIS A 17 18.81 5.13 -36.41
C HIS A 17 17.47 4.78 -35.76
N LEU A 18 16.89 3.64 -36.12
CA LEU A 18 15.81 3.01 -35.35
C LEU A 18 16.36 2.69 -33.96
N ALA A 19 16.23 3.65 -33.05
CA ALA A 19 16.33 3.38 -31.63
C ALA A 19 15.23 2.39 -31.28
N TRP A 20 15.59 1.29 -30.61
CA TRP A 20 14.62 0.39 -30.01
C TRP A 20 13.62 1.19 -29.16
N ALA A 21 12.35 1.14 -29.55
CA ALA A 21 11.22 1.81 -28.93
C ALA A 21 10.83 1.10 -27.61
N GLY A 22 11.74 1.11 -26.64
CA GLY A 22 11.39 0.84 -25.25
C GLY A 22 10.84 2.10 -24.60
N SER A 23 9.82 1.97 -23.75
CA SER A 23 9.40 3.06 -22.88
C SER A 23 10.59 3.53 -22.05
N LYS A 24 10.80 4.85 -21.95
CA LYS A 24 11.85 5.44 -21.13
C LYS A 24 11.24 6.43 -20.14
N SER A 25 11.81 6.48 -18.96
CA SER A 25 11.56 7.48 -17.94
C SER A 25 12.52 8.65 -18.13
N VAL A 26 11.95 9.82 -18.42
CA VAL A 26 12.63 11.09 -18.63
C VAL A 26 12.43 11.95 -17.38
N ARG A 27 13.48 12.13 -16.60
CA ARG A 27 13.50 13.04 -15.46
C ARG A 27 13.84 14.45 -15.94
N LEU A 28 13.05 15.43 -15.53
CA LEU A 28 13.22 16.83 -15.86
C LEU A 28 13.82 17.62 -14.69
N LYS A 29 14.39 18.79 -14.97
CA LYS A 29 15.00 19.68 -13.96
C LYS A 29 14.00 20.20 -12.94
N ASP A 30 12.73 20.29 -13.33
CA ASP A 30 11.62 20.67 -12.45
C ASP A 30 11.09 19.49 -11.59
N GLY A 31 11.77 18.34 -11.63
CA GLY A 31 11.44 17.17 -10.83
C GLY A 31 10.35 16.27 -11.43
N ARG A 32 9.75 16.64 -12.57
CA ARG A 32 8.83 15.73 -13.28
C ARG A 32 9.58 14.51 -13.81
N VAL A 33 8.89 13.37 -13.83
CA VAL A 33 9.35 12.15 -14.49
C VAL A 33 8.28 11.72 -15.48
N LEU A 34 8.63 11.66 -16.76
CA LEU A 34 7.72 11.31 -17.84
C LEU A 34 8.10 9.93 -18.39
N THR A 35 7.17 8.98 -18.39
CA THR A 35 7.43 7.63 -18.89
C THR A 35 6.67 7.40 -20.19
N GLY A 36 7.39 7.12 -21.28
CA GLY A 36 6.80 6.90 -22.59
C GLY A 36 7.84 6.59 -23.65
N GLU A 37 7.42 6.43 -24.90
CA GLU A 37 8.35 6.26 -26.01
C GLU A 37 9.05 7.60 -26.30
N VAL A 38 10.39 7.63 -26.19
CA VAL A 38 11.15 8.88 -26.29
C VAL A 38 11.87 8.95 -27.63
N THR A 39 11.50 9.94 -28.44
CA THR A 39 12.15 10.27 -29.71
C THR A 39 12.89 11.59 -29.58
N LYS A 40 14.18 11.63 -29.94
CA LYS A 40 14.96 12.87 -29.97
C LYS A 40 14.60 13.69 -31.22
N THR A 41 14.38 14.98 -31.07
CA THR A 41 14.10 15.94 -32.15
C THR A 41 15.04 17.14 -32.06
N ASP A 42 14.99 18.03 -33.05
CA ASP A 42 15.81 19.26 -33.07
C ASP A 42 15.44 20.22 -31.91
N ASP A 43 14.18 20.20 -31.48
CA ASP A 43 13.67 21.02 -30.37
C ASP A 43 13.79 20.34 -28.99
N GLY A 44 14.30 19.10 -28.93
CA GLY A 44 14.55 18.35 -27.70
C GLY A 44 14.14 16.89 -27.78
N TYR A 45 13.13 16.50 -27.00
CA TYR A 45 12.63 15.13 -26.93
C TYR A 45 11.10 15.12 -26.99
N VAL A 46 10.54 14.32 -27.89
CA VAL A 46 9.12 13.99 -27.94
C VAL A 46 8.90 12.70 -27.15
N ILE A 47 7.98 12.73 -26.19
CA ILE A 47 7.67 11.62 -25.30
C ILE A 47 6.23 11.22 -25.56
N LYS A 48 6.02 10.06 -26.20
CA LYS A 48 4.68 9.49 -26.42
C LYS A 48 4.25 8.69 -25.21
N MET A 49 3.23 9.17 -24.51
CA MET A 49 2.63 8.54 -23.34
C MET A 49 1.27 7.94 -23.70
N ALA A 50 0.70 7.10 -22.83
CA ALA A 50 -0.60 6.46 -23.05
C ALA A 50 -1.76 7.46 -23.31
N PHE A 51 -1.62 8.73 -22.89
CA PHE A 51 -2.65 9.76 -22.99
C PHE A 51 -2.22 10.98 -23.85
N GLY A 52 -1.20 10.83 -24.70
CA GLY A 52 -0.78 11.87 -25.65
C GLY A 52 0.73 12.02 -25.77
N GLU A 53 1.17 12.93 -26.63
CA GLU A 53 2.59 13.21 -26.88
C GLU A 53 3.00 14.54 -26.26
N GLN A 54 4.18 14.61 -25.66
CA GLN A 54 4.71 15.84 -25.06
C GLN A 54 6.13 16.11 -25.57
N THR A 55 6.39 17.35 -26.00
CA THR A 55 7.75 17.79 -26.35
C THR A 55 8.40 18.48 -25.15
N VAL A 56 9.64 18.12 -24.87
CA VAL A 56 10.47 18.67 -23.79
C VAL A 56 11.78 19.16 -24.38
N LYS A 57 12.21 20.36 -24.02
CA LYS A 57 13.52 20.88 -24.47
C LYS A 57 14.66 20.07 -23.87
N ALA A 58 15.71 19.83 -24.65
CA ALA A 58 16.87 19.05 -24.18
C ALA A 58 17.51 19.65 -22.92
N GLY A 59 17.51 20.98 -22.79
CA GLY A 59 18.05 21.68 -21.62
C GLY A 59 17.26 21.46 -20.33
N ASP A 60 16.01 20.98 -20.41
CA ASP A 60 15.14 20.72 -19.26
C ASP A 60 15.22 19.26 -18.80
N VAL A 61 15.92 18.40 -19.53
CA VAL A 61 16.08 16.97 -19.21
C VAL A 61 17.30 16.75 -18.32
N VAL A 62 17.10 16.05 -17.20
CA VAL A 62 18.14 15.64 -16.25
C VAL A 62 18.65 14.24 -16.58
N SER A 63 17.75 13.29 -16.83
CA SER A 63 18.14 11.92 -17.19
C SER A 63 17.06 11.21 -18.00
N ILE A 64 17.46 10.25 -18.82
CA ILE A 64 16.58 9.35 -19.55
C ILE A 64 17.04 7.92 -19.24
N VAL A 65 16.16 7.10 -18.67
CA VAL A 65 16.42 5.71 -18.30
C VAL A 65 15.36 4.81 -18.89
N ASP A 66 15.76 3.68 -19.46
CA ASP A 66 14.79 2.72 -20.02
C ASP A 66 13.91 2.14 -18.90
N VAL A 67 12.61 2.08 -19.13
CA VAL A 67 11.60 1.48 -18.24
C VAL A 67 10.93 0.35 -19.00
N ILE A 68 11.10 -0.87 -18.50
CA ILE A 68 10.34 -2.01 -18.99
C ILE A 68 8.97 -1.94 -18.31
N THR A 69 7.90 -1.71 -19.08
CA THR A 69 6.54 -1.77 -18.53
C THR A 69 6.17 -3.22 -18.22
N PRO A 70 5.19 -3.49 -17.35
CA PRO A 70 4.75 -4.86 -17.12
C PRO A 70 4.31 -5.58 -18.40
N GLU A 71 3.67 -4.91 -19.34
CA GLU A 71 3.26 -5.47 -20.63
C GLU A 71 4.48 -5.81 -21.50
N GLU A 72 5.51 -4.98 -21.48
CA GLU A 72 6.74 -5.23 -22.24
C GLU A 72 7.59 -6.32 -21.60
N GLU A 73 7.67 -6.34 -20.27
CA GLU A 73 8.31 -7.42 -19.52
C GLU A 73 7.55 -8.73 -19.74
N PHE A 74 6.22 -8.69 -19.81
CA PHE A 74 5.40 -9.83 -20.18
C PHE A 74 5.78 -10.35 -21.56
N LYS A 75 5.81 -9.49 -22.59
CA LYS A 75 6.21 -9.87 -23.96
C LYS A 75 7.61 -10.45 -24.00
N GLN A 76 8.57 -9.87 -23.28
CA GLN A 76 9.94 -10.37 -23.21
C GLN A 76 10.03 -11.74 -22.53
N ARG A 77 9.31 -11.93 -21.42
CA ARG A 77 9.21 -13.22 -20.72
C ARG A 77 8.52 -14.25 -21.60
N PHE A 78 7.45 -13.88 -22.27
CA PHE A 78 6.70 -14.71 -23.21
C PHE A 78 7.54 -15.14 -24.42
N ALA A 79 8.34 -14.23 -24.98
CA ALA A 79 9.21 -14.51 -26.11
C ALA A 79 10.32 -15.53 -25.77
N LYS A 80 10.79 -15.52 -24.51
CA LYS A 80 11.79 -16.46 -23.99
C LYS A 80 11.18 -17.72 -23.39
N LEU A 81 9.85 -17.79 -23.33
CA LEU A 81 9.14 -18.88 -22.69
C LEU A 81 9.19 -20.14 -23.54
N ASP A 82 9.45 -21.29 -22.92
CA ASP A 82 9.11 -22.56 -23.55
C ASP A 82 7.59 -22.73 -23.56
N LYS A 83 7.01 -22.57 -24.74
CA LYS A 83 5.56 -22.58 -24.95
C LYS A 83 4.93 -23.95 -24.73
N LYS A 84 5.73 -25.03 -24.67
CA LYS A 84 5.29 -26.41 -24.45
C LYS A 84 5.45 -26.87 -22.99
N ASP A 85 6.07 -26.04 -22.14
CA ASP A 85 6.23 -26.32 -20.72
C ASP A 85 5.04 -25.74 -19.93
N PRO A 86 4.17 -26.59 -19.33
CA PRO A 86 3.06 -26.12 -18.51
C PRO A 86 3.56 -25.32 -17.30
N ASP A 87 4.67 -25.72 -16.66
CA ASP A 87 5.22 -25.04 -15.49
C ASP A 87 5.67 -23.61 -15.82
N ALA A 88 6.30 -23.42 -16.98
CA ALA A 88 6.72 -22.12 -17.48
C ALA A 88 5.52 -21.20 -17.77
N ARG A 89 4.50 -21.73 -18.45
CA ARG A 89 3.22 -21.02 -18.71
C ARG A 89 2.55 -20.55 -17.43
N TYR A 90 2.47 -21.44 -16.44
CA TYR A 90 1.93 -21.08 -15.11
C TYR A 90 2.75 -20.00 -14.41
N ALA A 91 4.09 -20.06 -14.46
CA ALA A 91 4.95 -19.05 -13.84
C ALA A 91 4.75 -17.67 -14.47
N LEU A 92 4.57 -17.61 -15.79
CA LEU A 92 4.25 -16.37 -16.50
C LEU A 92 2.84 -15.86 -16.13
N ALA A 93 1.85 -16.74 -16.05
CA ALA A 93 0.50 -16.40 -15.61
C ALA A 93 0.49 -15.80 -14.18
N GLN A 94 1.24 -16.39 -13.25
CA GLN A 94 1.35 -15.88 -11.89
C GLN A 94 2.04 -14.51 -11.84
N TRP A 95 3.06 -14.31 -12.69
CA TRP A 95 3.73 -13.02 -12.82
C TRP A 95 2.77 -11.95 -13.39
N ALA A 96 2.03 -12.26 -14.45
CA ALA A 96 1.02 -11.38 -15.03
C ALA A 96 -0.08 -11.02 -14.03
N PHE A 97 -0.56 -12.00 -13.26
CA PHE A 97 -1.58 -11.80 -12.23
C PHE A 97 -1.12 -10.82 -11.13
N ARG A 98 0.14 -10.94 -10.68
CA ARG A 98 0.74 -10.03 -9.68
C ARG A 98 0.91 -8.60 -10.20
N ASN A 99 1.15 -8.45 -11.50
CA ASN A 99 1.28 -7.15 -12.17
C ASN A 99 -0.04 -6.61 -12.74
N ASN A 100 -1.16 -7.22 -12.37
CA ASN A 100 -2.51 -6.80 -12.77
C ASN A 100 -2.82 -6.92 -14.28
N LEU A 101 -2.06 -7.74 -15.00
CA LEU A 101 -2.28 -8.10 -16.40
C LEU A 101 -3.24 -9.31 -16.46
N MET A 102 -4.55 -9.06 -16.29
CA MET A 102 -5.53 -10.12 -16.06
C MET A 102 -5.82 -10.97 -17.29
N ASP A 103 -5.84 -10.36 -18.48
CA ASP A 103 -6.11 -11.07 -19.73
C ASP A 103 -4.93 -11.97 -20.10
N GLU A 104 -3.71 -11.45 -19.94
CA GLU A 104 -2.46 -12.19 -20.10
C GLU A 104 -2.33 -13.31 -19.06
N ALA A 105 -2.65 -13.03 -17.78
CA ALA A 105 -2.65 -14.03 -16.73
C ALA A 105 -3.64 -15.15 -17.02
N LYS A 106 -4.84 -14.81 -17.51
CA LYS A 106 -5.85 -15.78 -17.89
C LYS A 106 -5.39 -16.64 -19.06
N SER A 107 -4.93 -16.02 -20.14
CA SER A 107 -4.45 -16.68 -21.36
C SER A 107 -3.34 -17.69 -21.05
N GLU A 108 -2.33 -17.29 -20.27
CA GLU A 108 -1.21 -18.20 -19.96
C GLU A 108 -1.60 -19.31 -18.97
N CYS A 109 -2.58 -19.05 -18.10
CA CYS A 109 -3.12 -20.05 -17.19
C CYS A 109 -3.98 -21.09 -17.94
N GLU A 110 -4.77 -20.66 -18.93
CA GLU A 110 -5.48 -21.56 -19.86
C GLU A 110 -4.50 -22.42 -20.65
N ALA A 111 -3.47 -21.82 -21.23
CA ALA A 111 -2.43 -22.55 -21.96
C ALA A 111 -1.69 -23.59 -21.09
N ALA A 112 -1.47 -23.29 -19.80
CA ALA A 112 -0.89 -24.25 -18.86
C ALA A 112 -1.83 -25.44 -18.59
N LEU A 113 -3.14 -25.20 -18.48
CA LEU A 113 -4.16 -26.22 -18.26
C LEU A 113 -4.40 -27.07 -19.51
N ASP A 114 -4.29 -26.50 -20.71
CA ASP A 114 -4.38 -27.25 -21.97
C ASP A 114 -3.22 -28.24 -22.14
N LEU A 115 -2.01 -27.85 -21.72
CA LEU A 115 -0.83 -28.72 -21.72
C LEU A 115 -0.88 -29.78 -20.62
N GLN A 116 -1.43 -29.43 -19.45
CA GLN A 116 -1.58 -30.32 -18.31
C GLN A 116 -2.97 -30.18 -17.66
N PRO A 117 -3.96 -30.98 -18.09
CA PRO A 117 -5.36 -30.85 -17.63
C PRO A 117 -5.59 -31.05 -16.13
N LYS A 118 -4.64 -31.63 -15.39
CA LYS A 118 -4.70 -31.82 -13.92
C LYS A 118 -3.69 -30.93 -13.20
N PHE A 119 -3.49 -29.71 -13.68
CA PHE A 119 -2.52 -28.81 -13.09
C PHE A 119 -3.11 -28.02 -11.92
N GLU A 120 -3.14 -28.63 -10.73
CA GLU A 120 -3.84 -28.12 -9.54
C GLU A 120 -3.55 -26.65 -9.22
N ARG A 121 -2.28 -26.23 -9.35
CA ARG A 121 -1.88 -24.84 -9.08
C ARG A 121 -2.38 -23.85 -10.14
N ALA A 122 -2.45 -24.26 -11.41
CA ALA A 122 -3.03 -23.45 -12.46
C ALA A 122 -4.56 -23.35 -12.31
N GLU A 123 -5.24 -24.43 -11.91
CA GLU A 123 -6.67 -24.36 -11.59
C GLU A 123 -6.96 -23.38 -10.44
N LEU A 124 -6.14 -23.41 -9.38
CA LEU A 124 -6.28 -22.50 -8.26
C LEU A 124 -6.08 -21.04 -8.69
N LEU A 125 -5.04 -20.77 -9.48
CA LEU A 125 -4.78 -19.43 -10.03
C LEU A 125 -5.91 -18.98 -10.97
N MET A 126 -6.45 -19.88 -11.80
CA MET A 126 -7.59 -19.62 -12.67
C MET A 126 -8.83 -19.22 -11.86
N ARG A 127 -9.10 -19.90 -10.72
CA ARG A 127 -10.19 -19.49 -9.81
C ARG A 127 -9.96 -18.10 -9.22
N GLN A 128 -8.71 -17.75 -8.89
CA GLN A 128 -8.36 -16.41 -8.39
C GLN A 128 -8.53 -15.33 -9.46
N ILE A 129 -8.09 -15.60 -10.70
CA ILE A 129 -8.29 -14.73 -11.86
C ILE A 129 -9.78 -14.53 -12.11
N ASN A 130 -10.55 -15.61 -12.19
CA ASN A 130 -11.99 -15.56 -12.43
C ASN A 130 -12.77 -14.91 -11.28
N ALA A 131 -12.32 -15.02 -10.02
CA ALA A 131 -12.91 -14.28 -8.92
C ALA A 131 -12.64 -12.77 -9.04
N LYS A 132 -11.44 -12.39 -9.49
CA LYS A 132 -11.05 -10.98 -9.70
C LYS A 132 -11.73 -10.36 -10.92
N VAL A 133 -11.91 -11.14 -12.00
CA VAL A 133 -12.67 -10.75 -13.21
C VAL A 133 -14.19 -10.85 -12.99
N GLY A 134 -14.66 -11.78 -12.16
CA GLY A 134 -16.07 -11.91 -11.79
C GLY A 134 -16.56 -10.76 -10.90
N GLN A 135 -15.66 -10.19 -10.08
CA GLN A 135 -15.92 -8.94 -9.35
C GLN A 135 -15.96 -7.69 -10.26
N THR A 136 -15.47 -7.76 -11.50
CA THR A 136 -15.55 -6.66 -12.47
C THR A 136 -16.73 -6.76 -13.44
N LYS A 137 -17.56 -7.83 -13.38
CA LYS A 137 -18.79 -7.92 -14.19
C LYS A 137 -19.97 -7.32 -13.40
N PRO A 138 -20.50 -6.14 -13.77
CA PRO A 138 -21.67 -5.57 -13.10
C PRO A 138 -22.90 -6.46 -13.38
N PRO A 139 -23.90 -6.51 -12.47
CA PRO A 139 -25.21 -7.08 -12.80
C PRO A 139 -25.80 -6.38 -14.05
N PRO A 140 -26.80 -6.98 -14.74
CA PRO A 140 -27.35 -6.45 -15.98
C PRO A 140 -27.81 -5.00 -15.74
N ARG A 141 -27.19 -4.07 -16.48
CA ARG A 141 -27.55 -2.66 -16.48
C ARG A 141 -28.96 -2.54 -17.05
N GLY A 142 -29.94 -2.24 -16.19
CA GLY A 142 -31.02 -1.36 -16.60
C GLY A 142 -30.42 0.02 -16.83
N ASP A 143 -30.76 0.64 -17.95
CA ASP A 143 -30.33 1.99 -18.32
C ASP A 143 -30.47 2.95 -17.14
N GLN A 144 -29.33 3.29 -16.55
CA GLN A 144 -29.18 4.53 -15.81
C GLN A 144 -27.87 5.14 -16.26
N ASP A 145 -28.00 6.24 -16.99
CA ASP A 145 -26.95 7.20 -17.27
C ASP A 145 -26.09 7.40 -16.02
N ASN A 146 -24.78 7.21 -16.18
CA ASN A 146 -23.81 7.30 -15.11
C ASN A 146 -23.05 8.62 -15.25
N PRO A 147 -23.51 9.75 -14.68
CA PRO A 147 -22.70 10.96 -14.55
C PRO A 147 -21.83 10.79 -13.29
N GLY A 148 -20.82 9.93 -13.40
CA GLY A 148 -19.78 9.75 -12.39
C GLY A 148 -18.44 9.83 -13.09
N ALA A 149 -17.96 11.05 -13.32
CA ALA A 149 -16.67 11.29 -13.96
C ALA A 149 -15.56 10.51 -13.23
N SER A 150 -14.87 9.66 -13.98
CA SER A 150 -13.55 9.16 -13.59
C SER A 150 -12.66 10.37 -13.48
N LEU A 151 -12.18 10.70 -12.28
CA LEU A 151 -11.23 11.80 -12.12
C LEU A 151 -9.98 11.55 -12.94
N ASP A 152 -9.53 12.59 -13.63
CA ASP A 152 -8.28 12.59 -14.36
C ASP A 152 -7.11 12.57 -13.36
N PRO A 153 -6.16 11.62 -13.46
CA PRO A 153 -4.96 11.58 -12.62
C PRO A 153 -4.14 12.88 -12.63
N ARG A 154 -4.25 13.70 -13.70
CA ARG A 154 -3.57 15.01 -13.83
C ARG A 154 -4.08 16.05 -12.81
N ASP A 155 -5.31 15.93 -12.35
CA ASP A 155 -5.94 16.85 -11.38
C ASP A 155 -5.61 16.47 -9.92
N LEU A 156 -4.90 15.36 -9.70
CA LEU A 156 -4.65 14.77 -8.39
C LEU A 156 -3.20 14.96 -7.89
N LYS A 157 -2.44 15.88 -8.50
CA LYS A 157 -1.06 16.17 -8.08
C LYS A 157 -1.05 16.72 -6.65
N GLY A 158 -0.29 16.06 -5.76
CA GLY A 158 -0.24 16.40 -4.33
C GLY A 158 -1.42 15.88 -3.51
N VAL A 159 -2.39 15.21 -4.15
CA VAL A 159 -3.54 14.61 -3.44
C VAL A 159 -3.14 13.32 -2.72
N PHE A 160 -2.22 12.55 -3.30
CA PHE A 160 -1.78 11.28 -2.75
C PHE A 160 -0.46 11.40 -1.99
N LEU A 161 -0.22 10.42 -1.12
CA LEU A 161 1.01 10.34 -0.33
C LEU A 161 2.23 10.16 -1.23
N SER A 162 3.32 10.81 -0.85
CA SER A 162 4.63 10.56 -1.47
C SER A 162 5.17 9.19 -1.06
N GLU A 163 6.09 8.64 -1.85
CA GLU A 163 6.79 7.39 -1.50
C GLU A 163 7.50 7.49 -0.13
N GLU A 164 8.11 8.63 0.17
CA GLU A 164 8.74 8.89 1.47
C GLU A 164 7.72 8.84 2.62
N ASP A 165 6.53 9.42 2.45
CA ASP A 165 5.46 9.32 3.45
C ASP A 165 4.91 7.90 3.59
N ILE A 166 4.89 7.12 2.51
CA ILE A 166 4.54 5.70 2.55
C ILE A 166 5.57 4.93 3.38
N PHE A 167 6.86 5.19 3.21
CA PHE A 167 7.90 4.59 4.05
C PHE A 167 7.73 4.92 5.52
N ARG A 168 7.35 6.16 5.86
CA ARG A 168 7.05 6.54 7.25
C ARG A 168 5.89 5.74 7.85
N ILE A 169 4.79 5.58 7.09
CA ILE A 169 3.66 4.75 7.55
C ILE A 169 4.10 3.29 7.73
N ARG A 170 4.84 2.74 6.76
CA ARG A 170 5.35 1.38 6.83
C ARG A 170 6.29 1.14 8.00
N LEU A 171 7.16 2.10 8.31
CA LEU A 171 8.08 2.05 9.44
C LEU A 171 7.35 1.85 10.77
N VAL A 172 6.24 2.58 10.96
CA VAL A 172 5.43 2.50 12.17
C VAL A 172 4.53 1.26 12.19
N GLU A 173 3.93 0.92 11.05
CA GLU A 173 2.98 -0.20 10.97
C GLU A 173 3.64 -1.58 10.86
N ALA A 174 4.92 -1.65 10.50
CA ALA A 174 5.65 -2.91 10.44
C ALA A 174 5.79 -3.57 11.82
N ARG A 175 5.73 -4.89 11.84
CA ARG A 175 5.93 -5.74 13.02
C ARG A 175 7.19 -6.56 12.87
N PHE A 176 8.11 -6.36 13.80
CA PHE A 176 9.32 -7.13 13.93
C PHE A 176 9.33 -7.77 15.31
N SER A 177 9.27 -9.09 15.40
CA SER A 177 9.61 -9.78 16.64
C SER A 177 11.09 -9.56 16.90
N PRO A 178 11.47 -9.08 18.09
CA PRO A 178 12.86 -9.19 18.50
C PRO A 178 13.21 -10.69 18.53
N SER A 179 14.24 -11.04 17.79
CA SER A 179 14.70 -12.41 17.49
C SER A 179 15.03 -13.28 18.69
N ARG A 180 14.83 -12.81 19.91
CA ARG A 180 15.07 -13.53 21.15
C ARG A 180 14.00 -13.07 22.15
N VAL A 181 13.34 -14.04 22.78
CA VAL A 181 12.33 -13.94 23.84
C VAL A 181 10.86 -13.93 23.35
N ASP A 182 10.33 -15.15 23.16
CA ASP A 182 9.04 -15.72 23.62
C ASP A 182 7.71 -14.93 23.67
N GLU A 183 7.60 -13.71 23.14
CA GLU A 183 6.38 -12.90 23.30
C GLU A 183 5.56 -12.65 22.02
N GLY A 184 5.57 -13.59 21.07
CA GLY A 184 4.71 -13.52 19.89
C GLY A 184 4.39 -14.89 19.28
N PRO A 185 3.20 -15.09 18.66
CA PRO A 185 2.94 -16.27 17.86
C PRO A 185 4.02 -16.42 16.78
N ARG A 186 4.59 -17.62 16.61
CA ARG A 186 5.50 -17.91 15.47
C ARG A 186 4.80 -17.50 14.15
N GLY A 187 5.45 -16.68 13.33
CA GLY A 187 4.92 -16.24 12.02
C GLY A 187 4.15 -14.91 12.01
N TRP A 188 4.31 -14.07 13.04
CA TRP A 188 3.75 -12.71 13.09
C TRP A 188 4.65 -11.61 12.52
N ASP A 189 5.86 -11.96 12.07
CA ASP A 189 6.84 -10.98 11.60
C ASP A 189 6.60 -10.58 10.16
N ASP A 190 6.69 -9.27 9.92
CA ASP A 190 6.74 -8.72 8.59
C ASP A 190 8.10 -9.04 7.97
N ASN A 191 8.07 -9.84 6.90
CA ASN A 191 9.22 -10.02 6.05
C ASN A 191 9.31 -8.82 5.08
N VAL A 192 9.83 -7.70 5.56
CA VAL A 192 10.01 -6.47 4.78
C VAL A 192 11.49 -6.16 4.56
N SER A 193 11.79 -5.69 3.35
CA SER A 193 13.10 -5.13 3.02
C SER A 193 13.31 -3.77 3.70
N ILE A 194 14.34 -3.70 4.54
CA ILE A 194 14.76 -2.50 5.28
C ILE A 194 16.06 -1.99 4.66
N VAL A 195 16.07 -0.72 4.26
CA VAL A 195 17.25 -0.02 3.74
C VAL A 195 17.55 1.21 4.61
N PHE A 196 18.78 1.31 5.08
CA PHE A 196 19.30 2.47 5.79
C PHE A 196 20.04 3.37 4.78
N ARG A 197 19.53 4.57 4.51
CA ARG A 197 20.12 5.55 3.59
C ARG A 197 20.94 6.59 4.32
N ASN A 198 21.62 7.47 3.58
CA ASN A 198 22.24 8.70 4.11
C ASN A 198 23.07 8.51 5.37
N LYS A 199 23.74 7.35 5.48
CA LYS A 199 24.51 6.94 6.65
C LYS A 199 23.69 6.84 7.95
N ALA A 200 22.37 6.70 7.90
CA ALA A 200 21.45 6.50 9.03
C ALA A 200 21.99 5.57 10.13
N LEU A 201 22.53 4.42 9.72
CA LEU A 201 23.12 3.46 10.66
C LEU A 201 24.33 4.06 11.38
N GLU A 202 25.23 4.72 10.65
CA GLU A 202 26.42 5.33 11.21
C GLU A 202 26.08 6.56 12.05
N THR A 203 25.16 7.43 11.60
CA THR A 203 24.64 8.56 12.38
C THR A 203 24.09 8.09 13.74
N PHE A 204 23.35 6.98 13.75
CA PHE A 204 22.88 6.38 15.01
C PHE A 204 24.02 5.85 15.89
N VAL A 205 24.99 5.13 15.30
CA VAL A 205 26.13 4.59 16.05
C VAL A 205 26.99 5.71 16.65
N GLU A 206 27.23 6.78 15.90
CA GLU A 206 27.92 7.98 16.36
C GLU A 206 27.14 8.68 17.48
N GLY A 207 25.82 8.84 17.32
CA GLY A 207 24.95 9.40 18.36
C GLY A 207 24.92 8.57 19.64
N MET A 208 25.12 7.25 19.55
CA MET A 208 25.20 6.36 20.70
C MET A 208 26.61 6.24 21.31
N ALA A 209 27.66 6.81 20.70
CA ALA A 209 29.03 6.64 21.16
C ALA A 209 29.19 7.05 22.64
N GLY A 210 29.81 6.16 23.45
CA GLY A 210 29.99 6.37 24.89
C GLY A 210 28.74 6.17 25.75
N LYS A 211 27.58 5.86 25.17
CA LYS A 211 26.34 5.53 25.89
C LYS A 211 26.15 4.02 25.95
N PRO A 212 25.73 3.41 27.07
CA PRO A 212 25.51 1.96 27.11
C PRO A 212 24.49 1.49 26.06
N PRO A 213 24.74 0.40 25.31
CA PRO A 213 25.89 -0.50 25.37
C PRO A 213 27.05 -0.16 24.40
N PHE A 214 27.03 1.01 23.75
CA PHE A 214 28.07 1.51 22.82
C PHE A 214 29.30 2.11 23.52
N ASP A 215 29.29 2.16 24.86
CA ASP A 215 30.47 2.37 25.70
C ASP A 215 31.45 1.18 25.62
N GLN A 216 30.97 -0.01 25.25
CA GLN A 216 31.78 -1.20 25.05
C GLN A 216 32.46 -1.17 23.68
N ARG A 217 33.79 -1.30 23.68
CA ARG A 217 34.66 -1.17 22.48
C ARG A 217 34.21 -2.00 21.27
N GLU A 218 33.64 -3.18 21.50
CA GLU A 218 33.25 -4.12 20.44
C GLU A 218 31.76 -4.07 20.08
N PHE A 219 30.92 -3.41 20.88
CA PHE A 219 29.48 -3.47 20.70
C PHE A 219 29.05 -2.88 19.36
N ALA A 220 29.62 -1.73 18.97
CA ALA A 220 29.31 -1.07 17.71
C ALA A 220 29.60 -1.98 16.51
N ASN A 221 30.71 -2.73 16.54
CA ASN A 221 31.07 -3.67 15.48
C ASN A 221 30.08 -4.84 15.44
N ARG A 222 29.77 -5.44 16.59
CA ARG A 222 28.76 -6.51 16.70
C ARG A 222 27.37 -6.04 16.27
N PHE A 223 26.98 -4.82 16.62
CA PHE A 223 25.70 -4.23 16.21
C PHE A 223 25.60 -4.11 14.67
N ARG A 224 26.69 -3.70 14.00
CA ARG A 224 26.74 -3.63 12.54
C ARG A 224 26.56 -4.99 11.86
N THR A 225 26.84 -6.10 12.54
CA THR A 225 26.60 -7.45 11.98
C THR A 225 25.20 -7.99 12.26
N TRP A 226 24.37 -7.30 13.04
CA TRP A 226 22.98 -7.72 13.29
C TRP A 226 22.14 -7.69 12.02
N ARG A 227 21.05 -8.46 12.02
CA ARG A 227 20.07 -8.41 10.92
C ARG A 227 19.37 -7.06 10.91
N ASN A 228 18.97 -6.57 9.74
CA ASN A 228 18.34 -5.24 9.63
C ASN A 228 17.10 -5.05 10.53
N PRO A 229 16.20 -6.04 10.71
CA PRO A 229 15.09 -5.91 11.66
C PRO A 229 15.56 -5.72 13.12
N GLU A 230 16.64 -6.38 13.52
CA GLU A 230 17.22 -6.26 14.86
C GLU A 230 17.85 -4.88 15.05
N LYS A 231 18.63 -4.42 14.06
CA LYS A 231 19.19 -3.07 14.03
C LYS A 231 18.08 -2.03 14.15
N LEU A 232 17.06 -2.14 13.31
CA LEU A 232 15.94 -1.20 13.26
C LEU A 232 15.18 -1.15 14.59
N SER A 233 14.81 -2.33 15.14
CA SER A 233 14.11 -2.41 16.43
C SER A 233 14.92 -1.77 17.56
N PHE A 234 16.25 -1.99 17.57
CA PHE A 234 17.14 -1.38 18.54
C PHE A 234 17.27 0.14 18.33
N MET A 235 17.45 0.59 17.09
CA MET A 235 17.54 2.01 16.73
C MET A 235 16.30 2.75 17.18
N LEU A 236 15.11 2.31 16.76
CA LEU A 236 13.83 2.97 17.07
C LEU A 236 13.60 3.15 18.57
N LYS A 237 14.12 2.24 19.40
CA LYS A 237 14.04 2.32 20.87
C LYS A 237 14.93 3.40 21.49
N ARG A 238 15.96 3.85 20.77
CA ARG A 238 17.06 4.65 21.30
C ARG A 238 17.42 5.86 20.46
N LEU A 239 16.63 6.20 19.44
CA LEU A 239 16.87 7.40 18.62
C LEU A 239 16.93 8.69 19.46
N LYS A 240 16.04 8.82 20.45
CA LYS A 240 16.03 9.96 21.39
C LYS A 240 17.27 9.99 22.27
N GLU A 241 17.70 8.83 22.78
CA GLU A 241 18.93 8.69 23.55
C GLU A 241 20.16 9.04 22.69
N ALA A 242 20.16 8.63 21.42
CA ALA A 242 21.19 8.95 20.45
C ALA A 242 21.18 10.42 20.01
N GLY A 243 20.06 11.14 20.19
CA GLY A 243 19.89 12.52 19.75
C GLY A 243 19.77 12.67 18.24
N CYS A 244 19.25 11.65 17.54
CA CYS A 244 19.16 11.60 16.08
C CYS A 244 17.80 11.08 15.58
N GLU A 245 16.72 11.65 16.10
CA GLU A 245 15.34 11.24 15.79
C GLU A 245 14.98 11.40 14.30
N GLU A 246 15.64 12.33 13.61
CA GLU A 246 15.54 12.58 12.17
C GLU A 246 15.99 11.40 11.31
N VAL A 247 16.80 10.48 11.85
CA VAL A 247 17.23 9.25 11.14
C VAL A 247 16.04 8.38 10.70
N ARG A 248 14.84 8.58 11.28
CA ARG A 248 13.59 7.97 10.80
C ARG A 248 13.31 8.24 9.32
N ASP A 249 13.64 9.43 8.83
CA ASP A 249 13.45 9.83 7.42
C ASP A 249 14.42 9.11 6.46
N ASP A 250 15.50 8.53 6.99
CA ASP A 250 16.52 7.83 6.22
C ASP A 250 16.33 6.30 6.24
N ILE A 251 15.23 5.81 6.81
CA ILE A 251 14.88 4.39 6.86
C ILE A 251 13.76 4.09 5.86
N GLU A 252 14.06 3.27 4.86
CA GLU A 252 13.07 2.82 3.88
C GLU A 252 12.56 1.41 4.23
N ILE A 253 11.24 1.27 4.29
CA ILE A 253 10.56 -0.04 4.31
C ILE A 253 9.95 -0.26 2.93
N ARG A 254 10.64 -0.99 2.07
CA ARG A 254 10.30 -1.06 0.63
C ARG A 254 9.11 -1.96 0.31
N GLN A 255 8.79 -2.88 1.22
CA GLN A 255 7.69 -3.81 1.05
C GLN A 255 6.53 -3.46 1.98
N ASN A 256 5.32 -3.82 1.57
CA ASN A 256 4.13 -3.59 2.39
C ASN A 256 4.18 -4.48 3.64
N PRO A 257 4.01 -3.93 4.86
CA PRO A 257 3.78 -4.73 6.05
C PRO A 257 2.45 -5.47 5.91
N ARG A 258 2.30 -6.58 6.64
CA ARG A 258 1.15 -7.47 6.57
C ARG A 258 -0.17 -6.75 6.77
N VAL A 259 -0.22 -5.79 7.69
CA VAL A 259 -1.45 -5.01 7.94
C VAL A 259 -1.90 -4.23 6.70
N MET A 260 -0.96 -3.79 5.86
CA MET A 260 -1.27 -3.13 4.59
C MET A 260 -1.57 -4.13 3.47
N ILE A 261 -0.93 -5.30 3.46
CA ILE A 261 -1.32 -6.39 2.55
C ILE A 261 -2.78 -6.82 2.82
N GLU A 262 -3.15 -7.01 4.09
CA GLU A 262 -4.51 -7.35 4.52
C GLU A 262 -5.49 -6.21 4.24
N PHE A 263 -5.09 -4.96 4.49
CA PHE A 263 -5.90 -3.81 4.12
C PHE A 263 -6.27 -3.85 2.64
N ARG A 264 -5.29 -3.95 1.76
CA ARG A 264 -5.49 -3.88 0.30
C ARG A 264 -6.28 -5.04 -0.26
N SER A 265 -5.97 -6.26 0.20
CA SER A 265 -6.52 -7.49 -0.40
C SER A 265 -7.87 -7.90 0.20
N ARG A 266 -8.18 -7.51 1.45
CA ARG A 266 -9.35 -8.04 2.18
C ARG A 266 -10.26 -6.96 2.75
N VAL A 267 -9.72 -5.90 3.33
CA VAL A 267 -10.53 -4.85 3.97
C VAL A 267 -11.03 -3.85 2.94
N TRP A 268 -10.14 -3.34 2.10
CA TRP A 268 -10.44 -2.29 1.13
C TRP A 268 -11.54 -2.67 0.14
N PRO A 269 -11.60 -3.89 -0.43
CA PRO A 269 -12.72 -4.26 -1.31
C PRO A 269 -14.09 -4.14 -0.63
N ILE A 270 -14.16 -4.44 0.68
CA ILE A 270 -15.39 -4.30 1.47
C ILE A 270 -15.69 -2.82 1.71
N VAL A 271 -14.69 -2.04 2.15
CA VAL A 271 -14.86 -0.63 2.49
C VAL A 271 -15.19 0.21 1.25
N SER A 272 -14.48 0.01 0.14
CA SER A 272 -14.71 0.73 -1.11
C SER A 272 -16.08 0.43 -1.72
N GLY A 273 -16.54 -0.84 -1.65
CA GLY A 273 -17.84 -1.22 -2.17
C GLY A 273 -19.03 -0.60 -1.42
N TYR A 274 -18.91 -0.38 -0.10
CA TYR A 274 -20.02 0.09 0.73
C TYR A 274 -19.92 1.56 1.18
N CYS A 275 -18.71 2.01 1.50
CA CYS A 275 -18.47 3.39 1.95
C CYS A 275 -17.91 4.25 0.81
N GLY A 276 -17.10 3.66 -0.06
CA GLY A 276 -16.42 4.33 -1.16
C GLY A 276 -17.24 4.51 -2.42
N SER A 277 -18.54 4.24 -2.48
CA SER A 277 -19.32 4.50 -3.71
C SER A 277 -19.35 6.00 -4.04
N ALA A 278 -19.54 6.34 -5.32
CA ALA A 278 -19.56 7.72 -5.79
C ALA A 278 -20.62 8.59 -5.08
N GLN A 279 -21.77 7.98 -4.71
CA GLN A 279 -22.86 8.64 -4.00
C GLN A 279 -22.56 8.85 -2.50
N CYS A 280 -21.52 8.18 -1.98
CA CYS A 280 -21.11 8.23 -0.57
C CYS A 280 -19.77 8.96 -0.44
N HIS A 281 -18.69 8.27 -0.07
CA HIS A 281 -17.39 8.91 0.13
C HIS A 281 -16.45 8.79 -1.08
N GLY A 282 -16.85 8.16 -2.18
CA GLY A 282 -16.02 7.97 -3.37
C GLY A 282 -16.10 9.06 -4.43
N GLY A 283 -17.17 9.87 -4.39
CA GLY A 283 -17.46 10.87 -5.42
C GLY A 283 -16.57 12.10 -5.33
N GLU A 284 -16.70 12.98 -6.31
CA GLU A 284 -15.95 14.24 -6.35
C GLU A 284 -16.22 15.15 -5.16
N LYS A 285 -17.46 15.13 -4.66
CA LYS A 285 -17.88 15.92 -3.50
C LYS A 285 -17.42 15.25 -2.20
N ILE A 286 -16.73 16.02 -1.36
CA ILE A 286 -16.34 15.59 -0.01
C ILE A 286 -17.60 15.47 0.85
N ASN A 287 -17.86 14.27 1.36
CA ASN A 287 -19.00 13.97 2.23
C ASN A 287 -18.51 13.64 3.64
N GLY A 288 -19.08 14.28 4.66
CA GLY A 288 -18.71 14.01 6.05
C GLY A 288 -17.28 14.41 6.43
N GLY A 289 -16.65 15.30 5.65
CA GLY A 289 -15.31 15.84 5.92
C GLY A 289 -14.17 14.95 5.43
N PHE A 290 -14.42 13.87 4.70
CA PHE A 290 -13.36 13.08 4.08
C PHE A 290 -13.83 12.44 2.76
N ARG A 291 -12.86 11.89 2.02
CA ARG A 291 -13.07 11.23 0.74
C ARG A 291 -12.26 9.94 0.66
N LEU A 292 -12.79 8.97 -0.05
CA LEU A 292 -12.14 7.73 -0.46
C LEU A 292 -11.89 7.78 -1.97
N PHE A 293 -10.72 7.32 -2.39
CA PHE A 293 -10.28 7.39 -3.77
C PHE A 293 -10.40 6.02 -4.45
N ASN A 294 -11.37 5.91 -5.36
CA ASN A 294 -11.56 4.74 -6.20
C ASN A 294 -11.05 5.03 -7.61
N VAL A 295 -9.75 4.86 -7.81
CA VAL A 295 -9.09 5.06 -9.11
C VAL A 295 -8.75 3.69 -9.71
N VAL A 296 -8.86 3.55 -11.04
CA VAL A 296 -8.47 2.33 -11.77
C VAL A 296 -6.94 2.23 -11.80
N GLY A 297 -6.38 1.02 -11.64
CA GLY A 297 -4.92 0.79 -11.70
C GLY A 297 -4.16 1.17 -10.41
N ARG A 298 -4.69 0.79 -9.24
CA ARG A 298 -4.25 1.31 -7.93
C ARG A 298 -2.79 1.00 -7.58
N GLY A 299 -2.01 2.05 -7.35
CA GLY A 299 -0.67 2.03 -6.76
C GLY A 299 -0.68 2.22 -5.24
N ASP A 300 0.51 2.15 -4.65
CA ASP A 300 0.72 2.27 -3.20
C ASP A 300 0.25 3.63 -2.68
N GLU A 301 0.46 4.71 -3.44
CA GLU A 301 0.08 6.06 -3.10
C GLU A 301 -1.43 6.21 -2.83
N ILE A 302 -2.27 5.60 -3.67
CA ILE A 302 -3.73 5.64 -3.49
C ILE A 302 -4.15 4.76 -2.31
N ASP A 303 -3.51 3.59 -2.16
CA ASP A 303 -3.81 2.64 -1.08
C ASP A 303 -3.48 3.20 0.30
N TYR A 304 -2.31 3.78 0.44
CA TYR A 304 -1.88 4.39 1.69
C TYR A 304 -2.64 5.68 1.98
N THR A 305 -3.01 6.47 0.96
CA THR A 305 -3.88 7.63 1.19
C THR A 305 -5.23 7.18 1.72
N ASN A 306 -5.86 6.18 1.12
CA ASN A 306 -7.15 5.65 1.60
C ASN A 306 -7.05 5.03 3.00
N PHE A 307 -5.98 4.29 3.28
CA PHE A 307 -5.68 3.81 4.63
C PHE A 307 -5.64 4.97 5.61
N LEU A 308 -4.87 6.02 5.30
CA LEU A 308 -4.71 7.20 6.12
C LEU A 308 -6.04 7.93 6.33
N MET A 309 -6.88 8.05 5.29
CA MET A 309 -8.21 8.63 5.39
C MET A 309 -9.07 7.89 6.42
N LEU A 310 -8.99 6.56 6.49
CA LEU A 310 -9.76 5.79 7.47
C LEU A 310 -9.20 5.93 8.90
N VAL A 311 -7.88 5.89 9.07
CA VAL A 311 -7.28 5.90 10.42
C VAL A 311 -7.20 7.30 11.05
N ALA A 312 -7.08 8.35 10.23
CA ALA A 312 -6.91 9.73 10.68
C ALA A 312 -8.22 10.53 10.76
N THR A 313 -9.34 10.03 10.21
CA THR A 313 -10.60 10.78 10.19
C THR A 313 -11.38 10.65 11.49
N ARG A 314 -11.97 11.77 11.92
CA ARG A 314 -13.01 11.81 12.95
C ARG A 314 -14.33 12.33 12.38
N VAL A 315 -15.43 11.75 12.82
CA VAL A 315 -16.80 12.25 12.57
C VAL A 315 -17.45 12.46 13.92
N ASN A 316 -17.95 13.67 14.19
CA ASN A 316 -18.54 14.05 15.48
C ASN A 316 -17.64 13.68 16.67
N LYS A 317 -16.35 14.02 16.58
CA LYS A 317 -15.28 13.72 17.56
C LYS A 317 -14.92 12.23 17.73
N ARG A 318 -15.64 11.30 17.10
CA ARG A 318 -15.37 9.85 17.14
C ARG A 318 -14.50 9.42 15.96
N ARG A 319 -13.62 8.45 16.17
CA ARG A 319 -12.70 7.97 15.13
C ARG A 319 -13.38 7.01 14.17
N VAL A 320 -13.06 7.12 12.87
CA VAL A 320 -13.46 6.12 11.88
C VAL A 320 -12.82 4.78 12.21
N VAL A 321 -11.53 4.78 12.55
CA VAL A 321 -10.84 3.64 13.17
C VAL A 321 -10.35 4.04 14.57
N ASP A 322 -10.94 3.45 15.60
CA ASP A 322 -10.54 3.63 16.99
C ASP A 322 -9.67 2.45 17.44
N ARG A 323 -8.37 2.70 17.63
CA ARG A 323 -7.38 1.67 18.05
C ARG A 323 -7.45 1.33 19.54
N SER A 324 -8.18 2.13 20.34
CA SER A 324 -8.34 1.90 21.78
C SER A 324 -9.63 1.14 22.08
N GLN A 325 -10.67 1.38 21.27
CA GLN A 325 -11.99 0.79 21.42
C GLN A 325 -12.48 0.30 20.05
N TYR A 326 -11.88 -0.79 19.56
CA TYR A 326 -12.08 -1.27 18.19
C TYR A 326 -13.55 -1.40 17.78
N GLU A 327 -14.39 -1.97 18.64
CA GLU A 327 -15.82 -2.14 18.33
C GLU A 327 -16.58 -0.82 18.22
N GLN A 328 -16.11 0.25 18.87
CA GLN A 328 -16.68 1.60 18.79
C GLN A 328 -16.20 2.38 17.56
N SER A 329 -15.28 1.83 16.77
CA SER A 329 -14.86 2.40 15.49
C SER A 329 -16.09 2.67 14.60
N LEU A 330 -16.22 3.89 14.09
CA LEU A 330 -17.35 4.21 13.21
C LEU A 330 -17.36 3.35 11.94
N LEU A 331 -16.20 2.86 11.48
CA LEU A 331 -16.12 1.92 10.36
C LEU A 331 -16.88 0.61 10.61
N LEU A 332 -16.95 0.15 11.87
CA LEU A 332 -17.76 -1.00 12.25
C LEU A 332 -19.20 -0.60 12.55
N GLN A 333 -19.38 0.45 13.36
CA GLN A 333 -20.69 0.90 13.83
C GLN A 333 -21.61 1.35 12.69
N PHE A 334 -21.09 2.08 11.71
CA PHE A 334 -21.86 2.52 10.55
C PHE A 334 -22.18 1.40 9.57
N GLY A 335 -21.53 0.24 9.68
CA GLY A 335 -21.84 -0.94 8.89
C GLY A 335 -22.87 -1.86 9.54
N LEU A 336 -23.18 -1.69 10.82
CA LEU A 336 -24.16 -2.51 11.53
C LEU A 336 -25.61 -2.08 11.22
N PRO A 337 -26.60 -2.97 11.38
CA PRO A 337 -28.01 -2.58 11.41
C PRO A 337 -28.26 -1.52 12.49
N GLU A 338 -29.14 -0.56 12.22
CA GLU A 338 -29.41 0.54 13.17
C GLU A 338 -29.91 0.07 14.54
N THR A 339 -30.50 -1.12 14.62
CA THR A 339 -30.96 -1.74 15.86
C THR A 339 -29.81 -2.31 16.72
N LEU A 340 -28.65 -2.55 16.10
CA LEU A 340 -27.46 -3.10 16.75
C LEU A 340 -26.32 -2.08 16.90
N ALA A 341 -26.36 -1.01 16.11
CA ALA A 341 -25.35 0.06 16.12
C ALA A 341 -25.56 0.99 17.32
N GLU A 342 -24.51 1.21 18.10
CA GLU A 342 -24.46 2.25 19.12
C GLU A 342 -24.35 3.64 18.46
N PHE A 343 -23.56 3.74 17.40
CA PHE A 343 -23.41 4.97 16.61
C PHE A 343 -23.96 4.78 15.21
N LYS A 344 -25.03 5.51 14.90
CA LYS A 344 -25.72 5.42 13.62
C LYS A 344 -25.04 6.27 12.56
N HIS A 345 -25.00 5.74 11.34
CA HIS A 345 -24.56 6.52 10.19
C HIS A 345 -25.53 7.70 9.97
N PRO A 346 -25.06 8.94 9.68
CA PRO A 346 -25.94 10.11 9.56
C PRO A 346 -27.00 10.02 8.45
N LYS A 347 -26.76 9.16 7.46
CA LYS A 347 -27.73 8.82 6.40
C LYS A 347 -28.14 7.36 6.57
N THR A 348 -29.43 7.08 6.49
CA THR A 348 -29.95 5.70 6.46
C THR A 348 -29.43 4.96 5.24
N ARG A 349 -28.87 3.76 5.46
CA ARG A 349 -28.30 2.91 4.40
C ARG A 349 -28.53 1.43 4.73
N PRO A 350 -28.56 0.54 3.74
CA PRO A 350 -28.55 -0.89 3.99
C PRO A 350 -27.31 -1.28 4.82
N PRO A 351 -27.45 -2.16 5.82
CA PRO A 351 -26.32 -2.54 6.65
C PRO A 351 -25.30 -3.34 5.83
N LEU A 352 -24.02 -3.07 6.09
CA LEU A 352 -22.91 -3.83 5.52
C LEU A 352 -22.79 -5.22 6.19
N PHE A 353 -23.07 -5.30 7.49
CA PHE A 353 -22.98 -6.51 8.30
C PHE A 353 -24.36 -6.98 8.73
N LYS A 354 -24.54 -8.29 8.86
CA LYS A 354 -25.75 -8.85 9.52
C LYS A 354 -25.76 -8.59 11.03
N GLY A 355 -24.59 -8.41 11.63
CA GLY A 355 -24.38 -8.22 13.06
C GLY A 355 -22.90 -8.38 13.41
N LYS A 356 -22.55 -8.41 14.69
CA LYS A 356 -21.16 -8.54 15.16
C LYS A 356 -20.52 -9.91 14.82
N GLN A 357 -21.34 -10.94 14.58
CA GLN A 357 -20.90 -12.29 14.19
C GLN A 357 -20.67 -12.43 12.68
N ASP A 358 -20.92 -11.38 11.88
CA ASP A 358 -20.68 -11.42 10.44
C ASP A 358 -19.19 -11.62 10.14
N PRO A 359 -18.79 -12.55 9.25
CA PRO A 359 -17.39 -12.76 8.89
C PRO A 359 -16.68 -11.49 8.42
N LYS A 360 -17.39 -10.57 7.73
CA LYS A 360 -16.81 -9.29 7.29
C LYS A 360 -16.54 -8.36 8.48
N TYR A 361 -17.41 -8.36 9.49
CA TYR A 361 -17.22 -7.60 10.72
C TYR A 361 -15.98 -8.12 11.46
N GLY A 362 -15.90 -9.45 11.65
CA GLY A 362 -14.76 -10.10 12.30
C GLY A 362 -13.44 -9.85 11.57
N LEU A 363 -13.46 -9.86 10.23
CA LEU A 363 -12.29 -9.59 9.39
C LEU A 363 -11.76 -8.16 9.59
N ILE A 364 -12.64 -7.16 9.52
CA ILE A 364 -12.25 -5.75 9.70
C ILE A 364 -11.79 -5.50 11.14
N LEU A 365 -12.49 -6.08 12.13
CA LEU A 365 -12.08 -6.00 13.54
C LEU A 365 -10.70 -6.63 13.76
N SER A 366 -10.43 -7.79 13.16
CA SER A 366 -9.12 -8.44 13.26
C SER A 366 -8.01 -7.59 12.64
N TRP A 367 -8.28 -6.97 11.50
CA TRP A 367 -7.34 -6.04 10.86
C TRP A 367 -7.05 -4.82 11.74
N MET A 368 -8.09 -4.21 12.33
CA MET A 368 -7.90 -3.07 13.25
C MET A 368 -7.03 -3.44 14.45
N LYS A 369 -7.20 -4.64 15.01
CA LYS A 369 -6.40 -5.17 16.13
C LYS A 369 -4.94 -5.43 15.76
N ALA A 370 -4.61 -5.55 14.48
CA ALA A 370 -3.24 -5.75 14.00
C ALA A 370 -2.46 -4.42 13.80
N LEU A 371 -3.16 -3.28 13.82
CA LEU A 371 -2.56 -1.94 13.70
C LEU A 371 -1.61 -1.62 14.86
N ALA A 372 -0.73 -0.65 14.63
CA ALA A 372 0.33 -0.31 15.58
C ALA A 372 -0.23 0.43 16.77
N GLY A 373 0.03 -0.08 17.97
CA GLY A 373 -0.37 0.55 19.23
C GLY A 373 -1.89 0.66 19.40
N THR A 374 -2.29 1.22 20.54
CA THR A 374 -3.70 1.44 20.91
C THR A 374 -4.19 2.85 20.60
N ARG A 375 -3.32 3.72 20.07
CA ARG A 375 -3.62 5.09 19.67
C ARG A 375 -3.16 5.33 18.24
N MET A 376 -3.69 6.37 17.61
CA MET A 376 -3.21 6.81 16.31
C MET A 376 -1.75 7.26 16.48
N PRO A 377 -0.77 6.60 15.85
CA PRO A 377 0.63 6.99 15.98
C PRO A 377 0.89 8.29 15.21
N ASP A 378 1.93 9.01 15.63
CA ASP A 378 2.51 10.05 14.79
C ASP A 378 3.38 9.38 13.72
N TYR A 379 2.91 9.44 12.48
CA TYR A 379 3.68 8.95 11.33
C TYR A 379 4.74 9.95 10.85
N HIS A 380 4.81 11.15 11.42
CA HIS A 380 5.72 12.22 10.99
C HIS A 380 5.58 12.59 9.49
N LEU A 381 4.34 12.55 8.97
CA LEU A 381 4.09 12.81 7.56
C LEU A 381 4.42 14.25 7.18
N LYS A 382 5.03 14.43 6.00
CA LYS A 382 5.21 15.74 5.35
C LYS A 382 4.04 16.08 4.43
N TRP A 383 3.23 15.08 4.09
CA TRP A 383 2.03 15.25 3.28
C TRP A 383 0.97 16.13 3.95
N THR A 384 0.41 17.05 3.17
CA THR A 384 -0.69 17.91 3.58
C THR A 384 -2.00 17.47 2.91
N PRO A 385 -3.10 17.35 3.66
CA PRO A 385 -4.37 16.95 3.08
C PRO A 385 -4.90 18.01 2.11
N PRO A 386 -5.46 17.62 0.96
CA PRO A 386 -6.20 18.53 0.10
C PRO A 386 -7.25 19.35 0.84
N ALA A 387 -7.49 20.56 0.35
CA ALA A 387 -8.47 21.47 0.92
C ALA A 387 -9.85 20.81 1.08
N GLY A 388 -10.48 21.03 2.23
CA GLY A 388 -11.80 20.48 2.56
C GLY A 388 -11.78 19.12 3.25
N LEU A 389 -10.64 18.41 3.28
CA LEU A 389 -10.48 17.20 4.09
C LEU A 389 -10.20 17.55 5.55
N LYS A 390 -10.97 16.96 6.46
CA LYS A 390 -10.91 17.13 7.91
C LYS A 390 -10.31 15.87 8.54
N ILE A 391 -9.00 15.70 8.36
CA ILE A 391 -8.26 14.60 8.97
C ILE A 391 -7.36 15.11 10.08
N GLN A 392 -7.13 14.26 11.07
CA GLN A 392 -6.26 14.55 12.21
C GLN A 392 -5.09 13.56 12.20
N LEU A 393 -3.93 14.04 11.74
CA LEU A 393 -2.73 13.22 11.54
C LEU A 393 -2.00 12.83 12.83
N THR A 394 -2.26 13.55 13.93
CA THR A 394 -1.68 13.26 15.26
C THR A 394 -2.73 13.43 16.35
N ASP A 395 -2.69 12.55 17.36
CA ASP A 395 -3.29 12.87 18.66
C ASP A 395 -2.31 13.77 19.39
N THR A 396 -2.73 14.96 19.83
CA THR A 396 -1.91 15.98 20.51
C THR A 396 -1.35 15.54 21.89
N SER A 397 -1.32 14.24 22.17
CA SER A 397 -0.64 13.64 23.31
C SER A 397 0.51 12.82 22.76
N GLY A 398 1.72 13.38 22.84
CA GLY A 398 2.95 12.76 22.34
C GLY A 398 3.05 11.31 22.79
N PHE A 399 3.02 10.41 21.81
CA PHE A 399 3.21 8.99 22.04
C PHE A 399 4.57 8.62 21.47
N ASP A 400 5.46 8.19 22.36
CA ASP A 400 6.74 7.61 21.99
C ASP A 400 6.47 6.24 21.36
N LEU A 401 7.22 5.85 20.33
CA LEU A 401 7.01 4.63 19.53
C LEU A 401 7.06 3.31 20.32
N LEU A 402 7.18 3.37 21.64
CA LEU A 402 7.56 2.28 22.56
C LEU A 402 6.56 1.98 23.66
N ASP A 403 5.47 2.74 23.82
CA ASP A 403 4.46 2.44 24.84
C ASP A 403 3.56 1.27 24.40
N ARG A 404 4.10 0.06 24.41
CA ARG A 404 3.27 -1.15 24.40
C ARG A 404 2.45 -1.16 25.68
N PRO A 405 1.11 -1.25 25.65
CA PRO A 405 0.41 -1.69 26.84
C PRO A 405 0.89 -3.10 27.16
N ALA A 406 1.37 -3.30 28.38
CA ALA A 406 1.57 -4.63 28.93
C ALA A 406 0.31 -5.45 28.67
N ALA A 407 0.48 -6.71 28.23
CA ALA A 407 -0.63 -7.64 28.09
C ALA A 407 -1.51 -7.54 29.33
N GLN A 408 -2.81 -7.29 29.13
CA GLN A 408 -3.75 -7.22 30.24
C GLN A 408 -3.57 -8.49 31.08
N PRO A 409 -3.38 -8.38 32.41
CA PRO A 409 -3.30 -9.55 33.25
C PRO A 409 -4.60 -10.33 33.06
N LYS A 410 -4.49 -11.56 32.56
CA LYS A 410 -5.61 -12.50 32.53
C LYS A 410 -6.00 -12.71 33.98
N THR A 411 -7.08 -12.09 34.42
CA THR A 411 -7.72 -12.42 35.69
C THR A 411 -8.13 -13.88 35.59
N PRO A 412 -7.64 -14.78 36.46
CA PRO A 412 -8.11 -16.15 36.47
C PRO A 412 -9.59 -16.14 36.83
N ALA A 413 -10.40 -16.81 36.00
CA ALA A 413 -11.80 -17.04 36.27
C ALA A 413 -11.92 -17.74 37.63
N LYS A 414 -12.65 -17.11 38.56
CA LYS A 414 -13.09 -17.77 39.79
C LYS A 414 -14.03 -18.91 39.41
N THR A 415 -13.54 -20.14 39.45
CA THR A 415 -14.38 -21.33 39.55
C THR A 415 -14.91 -21.39 40.97
N GLY A 416 -16.15 -20.92 41.17
CA GLY A 416 -16.92 -21.18 42.37
C GLY A 416 -17.79 -22.42 42.19
N GLY A 417 -17.81 -23.26 43.21
CA GLY A 417 -18.68 -24.44 43.37
C GLY A 417 -17.85 -25.71 43.56
N GLY A 418 -17.98 -26.49 44.61
CA GLY A 418 -18.74 -26.40 45.85
C GLY A 418 -18.11 -27.46 46.77
N VAL A 419 -18.02 -27.19 48.06
CA VAL A 419 -17.62 -28.21 49.04
C VAL A 419 -18.87 -28.54 49.83
N ASP A 420 -19.37 -29.74 49.59
CA ASP A 420 -20.46 -30.34 50.35
C ASP A 420 -20.02 -30.60 51.79
N ASP A 421 -20.91 -30.24 52.70
CA ASP A 421 -20.92 -30.60 54.11
C ASP A 421 -20.84 -32.11 54.31
N LEU A 422 -19.92 -32.57 55.18
CA LEU A 422 -20.12 -33.79 55.94
C LEU A 422 -19.78 -33.57 57.42
N PRO A 423 -20.58 -34.12 58.34
CA PRO A 423 -20.62 -33.69 59.73
C PRO A 423 -19.58 -34.39 60.60
N VAL A 424 -19.08 -33.64 61.57
CA VAL A 424 -18.34 -34.13 62.73
C VAL A 424 -19.25 -35.04 63.56
N ARG A 425 -18.83 -36.29 63.78
CA ARG A 425 -19.23 -37.09 64.95
C ARG A 425 -18.05 -37.22 65.90
N LYS A 426 -18.33 -36.86 67.15
CA LYS A 426 -17.62 -37.20 68.41
C LYS A 426 -17.28 -38.71 68.41
N GLU A 427 -16.17 -39.20 68.94
CA GLU A 427 -15.51 -38.93 70.23
C GLU A 427 -13.98 -38.94 70.15
#